data_AF-A0A7V8XCG9-F1
#
_entry.id   AF-A0A7V8XCG9-F1
#
_cell.length_a   1.000
_cell.length_b   1.000
_cell.length_c   1.000
_cell.angle_alpha   90.00
_cell.angle_beta   90.00
_cell.angle_gamma   90.00
#
_symmetry.space_group_name_H-M   'P 1'
#
loop_
_entity.id
_entity.type
_entity.pdbx_description
1 polymer ?
#
loop_
_entity_poly.entity_id
_entity_poly.type
_entity_poly.pdbx_seq_one_letter_code
_entity_poly.pdbx_strand_id
1 'polypeptide(L)'
;MIALGAVVIIGGGCYGAFYAAQLQRARNDGTVTYERLLVVDRDPACQVATQDPAPDRDVVVAEWDDFLDRWLDPDVRRTGDRPDMIVPSPLMPHLMANWIMRRARDRWPEREVRTVPAAVPLGTPFDMLHGDGTRYVSFADWLCPTHCIEPGLCPATRAPRTWEMGEAVEAWTHARGTERPTAGPALFTCRHVAYGVGMYPAARAFEGFDALVAQVEATGSADLVVGSVSACHGAIGLIRVAEQGVASAVEAR
;
A
#
# COMPACT_ATOMS: atom_id res chain seq x y z
N MET A 1 -6.89 -3.08 23.98
CA MET A 1 -6.69 -1.69 23.52
C MET A 1 -5.53 -1.70 22.54
N ILE A 2 -5.74 -1.20 21.32
CA ILE A 2 -4.71 -1.10 20.29
C ILE A 2 -3.97 0.23 20.49
N ALA A 3 -2.63 0.21 20.43
CA ALA A 3 -1.79 1.39 20.63
C ALA A 3 -1.01 1.69 19.35
N LEU A 4 -1.25 2.87 18.76
CA LEU A 4 -0.66 3.31 17.50
C LEU A 4 0.13 4.61 17.70
N GLY A 5 1.01 4.90 16.74
CA GLY A 5 1.71 6.18 16.61
C GLY A 5 0.80 7.21 15.96
N ALA A 6 1.28 7.86 14.90
CA ALA A 6 0.46 8.66 14.00
C ALA A 6 -0.38 7.77 13.08
N VAL A 7 -1.64 8.12 12.89
CA VAL A 7 -2.53 7.53 11.89
C VAL A 7 -2.76 8.55 10.79
N VAL A 8 -2.39 8.23 9.55
CA VAL A 8 -2.51 9.10 8.39
C VAL A 8 -3.62 8.59 7.47
N ILE A 9 -4.68 9.36 7.30
CA ILE A 9 -5.71 9.12 6.30
C ILE A 9 -5.35 9.88 5.04
N ILE A 10 -5.23 9.16 3.93
CA ILE A 10 -5.02 9.77 2.63
C ILE A 10 -6.37 10.05 1.96
N GLY A 11 -6.65 11.33 1.72
CA GLY A 11 -7.92 11.86 1.22
C GLY A 11 -8.89 12.20 2.36
N GLY A 12 -9.43 13.42 2.32
CA GLY A 12 -10.40 14.00 3.24
C GLY A 12 -11.81 14.11 2.68
N GLY A 13 -12.11 13.47 1.53
CA GLY A 13 -13.45 13.33 0.96
C GLY A 13 -14.37 12.40 1.77
N CYS A 14 -15.41 11.85 1.14
CA CYS A 14 -16.43 11.05 1.82
C CYS A 14 -15.87 9.82 2.59
N TYR A 15 -14.93 9.09 1.98
CA TYR A 15 -14.28 7.96 2.64
C TYR A 15 -13.38 8.41 3.80
N GLY A 16 -12.58 9.45 3.60
CA GLY A 16 -11.71 9.99 4.64
C GLY A 16 -12.48 10.50 5.86
N ALA A 17 -13.56 11.23 5.62
CA ALA A 17 -14.49 11.69 6.65
C ALA A 17 -15.13 10.54 7.41
N PHE A 18 -15.54 9.48 6.71
CA PHE A 18 -16.05 8.28 7.33
C PHE A 18 -14.99 7.60 8.23
N TYR A 19 -13.77 7.38 7.73
CA TYR A 19 -12.70 6.74 8.50
C TYR A 19 -12.27 7.56 9.72
N ALA A 20 -12.16 8.89 9.58
CA ALA A 20 -11.86 9.78 10.70
C ALA A 20 -12.93 9.66 11.80
N ALA A 21 -14.21 9.63 11.44
CA ALA A 21 -15.30 9.45 12.40
C ALA A 21 -15.26 8.08 13.10
N GLN A 22 -14.95 7.00 12.37
CA GLN A 22 -14.81 5.66 12.97
C GLN A 22 -13.64 5.59 13.94
N LEU A 23 -12.48 6.19 13.60
CA LEU A 23 -11.32 6.24 14.49
C LEU A 23 -11.59 7.09 15.74
N GLN A 24 -12.30 8.21 15.60
CA GLN A 24 -12.72 9.01 16.75
C GLN A 24 -13.62 8.20 17.69
N ARG A 25 -14.61 7.50 17.12
CA ARG A 25 -15.52 6.65 17.90
C ARG A 25 -14.74 5.56 18.64
N ALA A 26 -13.88 4.84 17.93
CA ALA A 26 -13.02 3.79 18.50
C ALA A 26 -12.02 4.31 19.54
N ARG A 27 -11.65 5.60 19.49
CA ARG A 27 -10.84 6.24 20.53
C ARG A 27 -11.68 6.52 21.78
N ASN A 28 -12.88 7.08 21.58
CA ASN A 28 -13.77 7.48 22.67
C ASN A 28 -14.25 6.28 23.51
N ASP A 29 -14.35 5.09 22.92
CA ASP A 29 -14.69 3.86 23.65
C ASP A 29 -13.47 3.04 24.12
N GLY A 30 -12.25 3.52 23.87
CA GLY A 30 -11.02 2.87 24.31
C GLY A 30 -10.58 1.64 23.51
N THR A 31 -11.19 1.38 22.35
CA THR A 31 -10.75 0.31 21.43
C THR A 31 -9.34 0.58 20.90
N VAL A 32 -9.07 1.82 20.49
CA VAL A 32 -7.78 2.27 19.94
C VAL A 32 -7.27 3.54 20.63
N THR A 33 -5.96 3.69 20.72
CA THR A 33 -5.29 4.95 21.07
C THR A 33 -4.23 5.25 20.01
N TYR A 34 -4.09 6.51 19.64
CA TYR A 34 -3.07 6.99 18.70
C TYR A 34 -2.52 8.33 19.17
N GLU A 35 -1.27 8.62 18.81
CA GLU A 35 -0.60 9.88 19.15
C GLU A 35 -1.24 11.06 18.44
N ARG A 36 -1.49 10.92 17.13
CA ARG A 36 -2.13 11.92 16.26
C ARG A 36 -2.93 11.24 15.16
N LEU A 37 -4.01 11.90 14.72
CA LEU A 37 -4.70 11.60 13.49
C LEU A 37 -4.43 12.72 12.49
N LEU A 38 -3.84 12.38 11.34
CA LEU A 38 -3.61 13.31 10.24
C LEU A 38 -4.54 12.94 9.10
N VAL A 39 -5.25 13.92 8.53
CA VAL A 39 -6.00 13.75 7.27
C VAL A 39 -5.35 14.61 6.21
N VAL A 40 -4.85 13.98 5.16
CA VAL A 40 -4.09 14.65 4.10
C VAL A 40 -4.93 14.76 2.84
N ASP A 41 -5.23 15.97 2.42
CA ASP A 41 -5.94 16.24 1.18
C ASP A 41 -5.31 17.43 0.45
N ARG A 42 -5.41 17.45 -0.87
CA ARG A 42 -5.00 18.58 -1.72
C ARG A 42 -6.02 19.71 -1.67
N ASP A 43 -7.29 19.39 -1.40
CA ASP A 43 -8.38 20.35 -1.30
C ASP A 43 -8.48 20.91 0.13
N PRO A 44 -8.18 22.20 0.35
CA PRO A 44 -8.36 22.83 1.66
C PRO A 44 -9.82 22.86 2.12
N ALA A 45 -10.78 22.67 1.22
CA ALA A 45 -12.21 22.60 1.49
C ALA A 45 -12.75 21.15 1.48
N CYS A 46 -11.88 20.14 1.61
CA CYS A 46 -12.31 18.75 1.68
C CYS A 46 -13.32 18.51 2.82
N GLN A 47 -14.13 17.46 2.70
CA GLN A 47 -15.24 17.20 3.62
C GLN A 47 -14.81 17.09 5.10
N VAL A 48 -13.62 16.58 5.39
CA VAL A 48 -13.09 16.58 6.76
C VAL A 48 -12.82 17.98 7.28
N ALA A 49 -12.29 18.88 6.44
CA ALA A 49 -11.99 20.26 6.82
C ALA A 49 -13.25 21.07 7.15
N THR A 50 -14.42 20.69 6.60
CA THR A 50 -15.71 21.35 6.87
C THR A 50 -16.39 20.87 8.15
N GLN A 51 -15.85 19.85 8.83
CA GLN A 51 -16.39 19.33 10.09
C GLN A 51 -15.84 20.12 11.30
N ASP A 52 -16.51 19.99 12.45
CA ASP A 52 -16.03 20.57 13.69
C ASP A 52 -14.58 20.11 14.01
N PRO A 53 -13.69 21.03 14.42
CA PRO A 53 -12.34 20.67 14.83
C PRO A 53 -12.35 19.64 15.96
N ALA A 54 -11.50 18.61 15.85
CA ALA A 54 -11.24 17.67 16.93
C ALA A 54 -9.80 17.88 17.44
N PRO A 55 -9.56 17.86 18.75
CA PRO A 55 -8.27 18.25 19.34
C PRO A 55 -7.10 17.31 18.96
N ASP A 56 -7.41 16.11 18.49
CA ASP A 56 -6.47 15.06 18.11
C ASP A 56 -6.43 14.78 16.60
N ARG A 57 -7.11 15.61 15.79
CA ARG A 57 -7.18 15.51 14.33
C ARG A 57 -6.66 16.78 13.67
N ASP A 58 -5.57 16.64 12.92
CA ASP A 58 -5.04 17.69 12.07
C ASP A 58 -5.42 17.43 10.60
N VAL A 59 -5.85 18.48 9.90
CA VAL A 59 -6.01 18.45 8.45
C VAL A 59 -4.77 19.08 7.82
N VAL A 60 -4.10 18.31 6.97
CA VAL A 60 -2.88 18.73 6.27
C VAL A 60 -3.23 18.94 4.80
N VAL A 61 -3.13 20.20 4.36
CA VAL A 61 -3.34 20.56 2.95
C VAL A 61 -2.03 20.36 2.18
N ALA A 62 -1.95 19.30 1.38
CA ALA A 62 -0.77 18.95 0.60
C ALA A 62 -1.09 17.99 -0.54
N GLU A 63 -0.26 18.02 -1.59
CA GLU A 63 -0.17 16.90 -2.52
C GLU A 63 0.31 15.65 -1.78
N TRP A 64 -0.30 14.50 -2.09
CA TRP A 64 -0.09 13.28 -1.31
C TRP A 64 1.35 12.75 -1.40
N ASP A 65 1.93 12.74 -2.60
CA ASP A 65 3.32 12.29 -2.80
C ASP A 65 4.29 13.19 -2.02
N ASP A 66 4.11 14.52 -2.07
CA ASP A 66 4.98 15.47 -1.37
C ASP A 66 4.81 15.45 0.16
N PHE A 67 3.61 15.12 0.64
CA PHE A 67 3.40 14.83 2.06
C PHE A 67 4.14 13.56 2.47
N LEU A 68 3.94 12.46 1.73
CA LEU A 68 4.55 11.17 2.03
C LEU A 68 6.06 11.23 1.96
N ASP A 69 6.62 12.01 1.03
CA ASP A 69 8.06 12.21 0.93
C ASP A 69 8.67 12.87 2.18
N ARG A 70 7.95 13.81 2.79
CA ARG A 70 8.40 14.46 4.03
C ARG A 70 8.10 13.64 5.28
N TRP A 71 6.99 12.91 5.28
CA TRP A 71 6.53 12.18 6.45
C TRP A 71 7.21 10.80 6.59
N LEU A 72 7.40 10.09 5.48
CA LEU A 72 8.18 8.85 5.42
C LEU A 72 9.67 9.17 5.21
N ASP A 73 10.25 9.92 6.13
CA ASP A 73 11.68 10.23 6.11
C ASP A 73 12.50 9.03 6.65
N PRO A 74 13.36 8.38 5.84
CA PRO A 74 14.20 7.28 6.29
C PRO A 74 15.12 7.64 7.46
N ASP A 75 15.57 8.89 7.55
CA ASP A 75 16.49 9.36 8.59
C ASP A 75 15.76 9.56 9.94
N VAL A 76 14.43 9.67 9.90
CA VAL A 76 13.55 9.89 11.06
C VAL A 76 12.64 8.68 11.30
N ARG A 77 12.90 7.54 10.63
CA ARG A 77 12.12 6.31 10.72
C ARG A 77 11.89 5.94 12.19
N ARG A 78 10.62 5.99 12.62
CA ARG A 78 10.24 5.60 13.98
C ARG A 78 10.29 4.09 14.13
N THR A 79 11.13 3.63 15.05
CA THR A 79 11.16 2.23 15.52
C THR A 79 10.69 2.23 16.98
N GLY A 80 9.44 1.87 17.20
CA GLY A 80 8.86 1.81 18.54
C GLY A 80 7.61 0.96 18.57
N ASP A 81 7.11 0.73 19.78
CA ASP A 81 6.00 -0.20 20.08
C ASP A 81 4.66 0.25 19.47
N ARG A 82 4.59 1.52 19.04
CA ARG A 82 3.43 2.18 18.46
C ARG A 82 3.69 2.45 16.98
N PRO A 83 3.21 1.59 16.07
CA PRO A 83 3.46 1.79 14.65
C PRO A 83 2.68 2.99 14.11
N ASP A 84 3.33 3.75 13.24
CA ASP A 84 2.65 4.71 12.38
C ASP A 84 1.87 3.96 11.30
N MET A 85 0.63 4.38 11.04
CA MET A 85 -0.31 3.66 10.18
C MET A 85 -0.82 4.57 9.06
N ILE A 86 -1.02 3.99 7.89
CA ILE A 86 -1.64 4.66 6.74
C ILE A 86 -2.99 4.01 6.46
N VAL A 87 -4.04 4.83 6.42
CA VAL A 87 -5.36 4.47 5.89
C VAL A 87 -5.37 4.88 4.42
N PRO A 88 -5.33 3.93 3.47
CA PRO A 88 -5.36 4.26 2.05
C PRO A 88 -6.72 4.81 1.65
N SER A 89 -6.73 5.66 0.62
CA SER A 89 -7.99 5.94 -0.08
C SER A 89 -8.39 4.74 -0.95
N PRO A 90 -9.68 4.37 -0.98
CA PRO A 90 -10.17 3.23 -1.76
C PRO A 90 -9.99 3.35 -3.29
N LEU A 91 -9.77 4.56 -3.79
CA LEU A 91 -9.75 4.86 -5.23
C LEU A 91 -8.36 5.24 -5.75
N MET A 92 -7.32 5.14 -4.92
CA MET A 92 -6.07 5.81 -5.21
C MET A 92 -5.02 4.92 -5.89
N PRO A 93 -4.18 5.54 -6.75
CA PRO A 93 -3.03 4.88 -7.34
C PRO A 93 -2.07 4.38 -6.25
N HIS A 94 -1.16 3.49 -6.62
CA HIS A 94 -0.13 2.94 -5.74
C HIS A 94 0.84 4.03 -5.20
N LEU A 95 0.39 4.88 -4.28
CA LEU A 95 1.20 5.97 -3.72
C LEU A 95 2.51 5.46 -3.11
N MET A 96 2.46 4.30 -2.47
CA MET A 96 3.68 3.71 -1.92
C MET A 96 4.63 3.23 -3.02
N ALA A 97 4.11 2.78 -4.18
CA ALA A 97 4.97 2.53 -5.34
C ALA A 97 5.61 3.84 -5.85
N ASN A 98 4.84 4.93 -5.91
CA ASN A 98 5.36 6.25 -6.28
C ASN A 98 6.47 6.70 -5.33
N TRP A 99 6.26 6.59 -4.02
CA TRP A 99 7.26 6.92 -3.01
C TRP A 99 8.52 6.06 -3.20
N ILE A 100 8.39 4.74 -3.35
CA ILE A 100 9.54 3.85 -3.60
C ILE A 100 10.27 4.26 -4.90
N MET A 101 9.56 4.57 -5.98
CA MET A 101 10.20 5.00 -7.23
C MET A 101 10.95 6.32 -7.08
N ARG A 102 10.39 7.30 -6.37
CA ARG A 102 11.05 8.58 -6.09
C ARG A 102 12.35 8.35 -5.32
N ARG A 103 12.29 7.55 -4.24
CA ARG A 103 13.48 7.19 -3.45
C ARG A 103 14.54 6.44 -4.26
N ALA A 104 14.11 5.53 -5.14
CA ALA A 104 15.02 4.82 -6.03
C ALA A 104 15.71 5.76 -7.03
N ARG A 105 15.00 6.75 -7.57
CA ARG A 105 15.58 7.76 -8.48
C ARG A 105 16.58 8.66 -7.77
N ASP A 106 16.27 9.10 -6.55
CA ASP A 106 17.17 9.93 -5.75
C ASP A 106 18.45 9.16 -5.38
N ARG A 107 18.30 7.87 -5.04
CA ARG A 107 19.43 7.00 -4.69
C ARG A 107 20.31 6.67 -5.91
N TRP A 108 19.71 6.47 -7.08
CA TRP A 108 20.41 6.03 -8.28
C TRP A 108 20.09 6.94 -9.48
N PRO A 109 20.60 8.19 -9.50
CA PRO A 109 20.29 9.14 -10.57
C PRO A 109 20.79 8.68 -11.96
N GLU A 110 21.83 7.87 -12.00
CA GLU A 110 22.43 7.33 -13.23
C GLU A 110 21.77 6.01 -13.71
N ARG A 111 20.72 5.52 -13.01
CA ARG A 111 20.03 4.27 -13.35
C ARG A 111 18.66 4.55 -13.95
N GLU A 112 18.19 3.63 -14.77
CA GLU A 112 16.80 3.64 -15.24
C GLU A 112 15.89 3.13 -14.12
N VAL A 113 14.96 3.98 -13.67
CA VAL A 113 13.93 3.62 -12.67
C VAL A 113 12.54 3.89 -13.26
N ARG A 114 11.79 2.82 -13.52
CA ARG A 114 10.46 2.89 -14.13
C ARG A 114 9.50 1.83 -13.61
N THR A 115 8.21 2.05 -13.81
CA THR A 115 7.22 0.98 -13.73
C THR A 115 7.35 0.07 -14.96
N VAL A 116 7.09 -1.22 -14.76
CA VAL A 116 6.96 -2.19 -15.87
C VAL A 116 5.65 -2.96 -15.70
N PRO A 117 5.01 -3.42 -16.79
CA PRO A 117 3.77 -4.18 -16.68
C PRO A 117 3.97 -5.46 -15.86
N ALA A 118 3.07 -5.72 -14.92
CA ALA A 118 2.97 -7.00 -14.22
C ALA A 118 2.37 -8.06 -15.16
N ALA A 119 3.05 -8.37 -16.27
CA ALA A 119 2.47 -9.08 -17.39
C ALA A 119 2.14 -10.56 -17.08
N VAL A 120 2.92 -11.21 -16.22
CA VAL A 120 2.70 -12.61 -15.84
C VAL A 120 1.48 -12.70 -14.92
N PRO A 121 0.46 -13.52 -15.22
CA PRO A 121 -0.69 -13.72 -14.34
C PRO A 121 -0.29 -14.27 -12.97
N LEU A 122 -1.04 -13.91 -11.93
CA LEU A 122 -1.02 -14.58 -10.63
C LEU A 122 -1.84 -15.88 -10.66
N GLY A 123 -2.85 -15.96 -11.53
CA GLY A 123 -3.73 -17.13 -11.66
C GLY A 123 -4.95 -17.12 -10.73
N THR A 124 -5.33 -15.95 -10.20
CA THR A 124 -6.56 -15.81 -9.41
C THR A 124 -7.81 -15.85 -10.31
N PRO A 125 -8.99 -16.22 -9.78
CA PRO A 125 -10.26 -16.27 -10.53
C PRO A 125 -10.53 -15.03 -11.39
N PHE A 126 -10.30 -13.84 -10.84
CA PHE A 126 -10.20 -12.61 -11.61
C PHE A 126 -8.75 -12.16 -11.61
N ASP A 127 -8.18 -11.96 -12.80
CA ASP A 127 -6.78 -11.59 -12.97
C ASP A 127 -6.60 -10.79 -14.27
N MET A 128 -6.52 -9.46 -14.15
CA MET A 128 -6.57 -8.53 -15.28
C MET A 128 -5.39 -7.57 -15.26
N LEU A 129 -4.65 -7.51 -16.37
CA LEU A 129 -3.69 -6.45 -16.62
C LEU A 129 -4.41 -5.22 -17.16
N HIS A 130 -4.21 -4.07 -16.52
CA HIS A 130 -4.77 -2.79 -16.95
C HIS A 130 -3.77 -2.01 -17.81
N GLY A 131 -4.26 -0.97 -18.51
CA GLY A 131 -3.45 -0.19 -19.46
C GLY A 131 -2.31 0.61 -18.83
N ASP A 132 -2.34 0.82 -17.52
CA ASP A 132 -1.28 1.44 -16.73
C ASP A 132 -0.17 0.44 -16.33
N GLY A 133 -0.30 -0.83 -16.70
CA GLY A 133 0.63 -1.91 -16.35
C GLY A 133 0.36 -2.56 -14.99
N THR A 134 -0.61 -2.06 -14.21
CA THR A 134 -1.03 -2.66 -12.94
C THR A 134 -1.86 -3.91 -13.22
N ARG A 135 -1.61 -4.99 -12.48
CA ARG A 135 -2.42 -6.21 -12.53
C ARG A 135 -3.38 -6.26 -11.35
N TYR A 136 -4.68 -6.28 -11.63
CA TYR A 136 -5.75 -6.37 -10.64
C TYR A 136 -6.19 -7.82 -10.48
N VAL A 137 -6.16 -8.31 -9.25
CA VAL A 137 -6.37 -9.71 -8.89
C VAL A 137 -7.45 -9.85 -7.82
N SER A 138 -8.23 -10.92 -7.90
CA SER A 138 -9.24 -11.24 -6.89
C SER A 138 -9.52 -12.74 -6.81
N PHE A 139 -9.59 -13.24 -5.57
CA PHE A 139 -10.12 -14.57 -5.26
C PHE A 139 -11.65 -14.63 -5.24
N ALA A 140 -12.31 -13.49 -5.09
CA ALA A 140 -13.75 -13.39 -5.21
C ALA A 140 -14.12 -13.18 -6.69
N ASP A 141 -14.81 -14.16 -7.29
CA ASP A 141 -15.51 -14.06 -8.58
C ASP A 141 -16.99 -13.66 -8.40
N TRP A 142 -17.34 -13.17 -7.22
CA TRP A 142 -18.66 -12.65 -6.83
C TRP A 142 -18.57 -11.23 -6.26
N LEU A 143 -19.72 -10.58 -6.09
CA LEU A 143 -19.83 -9.29 -5.42
C LEU A 143 -19.96 -9.48 -3.90
N CYS A 144 -18.95 -9.01 -3.16
CA CYS A 144 -18.98 -8.96 -1.70
C CYS A 144 -19.88 -7.84 -1.18
N PRO A 145 -20.36 -7.92 0.08
CA PRO A 145 -20.97 -6.77 0.75
C PRO A 145 -19.99 -5.59 0.81
N THR A 146 -20.50 -4.37 0.64
CA THR A 146 -19.69 -3.13 0.60
C THR A 146 -18.80 -2.92 1.83
N HIS A 147 -19.20 -3.47 2.98
CA HIS A 147 -18.46 -3.38 4.25
C HIS A 147 -17.84 -4.71 4.68
N CYS A 148 -17.53 -5.58 3.72
CA CYS A 148 -16.83 -6.82 4.02
C CYS A 148 -15.48 -6.49 4.68
N ILE A 149 -15.31 -6.89 5.94
CA ILE A 149 -14.03 -6.77 6.66
C ILE A 149 -13.10 -7.97 6.40
N GLU A 150 -13.48 -8.80 5.44
CA GLU A 150 -12.79 -10.04 5.09
C GLU A 150 -12.56 -10.94 6.31
N PRO A 151 -13.65 -11.44 6.92
CA PRO A 151 -13.56 -12.37 8.04
C PRO A 151 -13.09 -13.76 7.59
N GLY A 152 -12.62 -14.58 8.55
CA GLY A 152 -12.22 -15.96 8.29
C GLY A 152 -13.37 -16.87 7.79
N LEU A 153 -14.63 -16.51 8.04
CA LEU A 153 -15.80 -17.15 7.43
C LEU A 153 -16.39 -16.22 6.37
N CYS A 154 -16.26 -16.56 5.09
CA CYS A 154 -16.69 -15.68 4.00
C CYS A 154 -18.21 -15.51 3.99
N PRO A 155 -18.74 -14.27 3.99
CA PRO A 155 -20.18 -14.03 4.02
C PRO A 155 -20.89 -14.43 2.72
N ALA A 156 -20.18 -14.43 1.60
CA ALA A 156 -20.73 -14.80 0.29
C ALA A 156 -20.83 -16.32 0.12
N THR A 157 -19.74 -17.04 0.37
CA THR A 157 -19.70 -18.52 0.20
C THR A 157 -20.24 -19.27 1.42
N ARG A 158 -20.33 -18.60 2.57
CA ARG A 158 -20.68 -19.19 3.88
C ARG A 158 -19.74 -20.33 4.30
N ALA A 159 -18.50 -20.28 3.84
CA ALA A 159 -17.46 -21.26 4.12
C ALA A 159 -16.18 -20.58 4.64
N PRO A 160 -15.29 -21.32 5.34
CA PRO A 160 -13.99 -20.78 5.72
C PRO A 160 -13.26 -20.22 4.51
N ARG A 161 -12.66 -19.04 4.66
CA ARG A 161 -11.72 -18.50 3.67
C ARG A 161 -10.45 -19.33 3.71
N THR A 162 -10.03 -19.84 2.56
CA THR A 162 -8.83 -20.69 2.42
C THR A 162 -7.73 -20.01 1.59
N TRP A 163 -7.79 -18.69 1.47
CA TRP A 163 -6.88 -17.89 0.65
C TRP A 163 -6.47 -16.60 1.36
N GLU A 164 -5.28 -16.12 1.04
CA GLU A 164 -4.75 -14.82 1.44
C GLU A 164 -3.97 -14.23 0.25
N MET A 165 -4.37 -13.04 -0.22
CA MET A 165 -3.70 -12.40 -1.37
C MET A 165 -2.22 -12.10 -1.10
N GLY A 166 -1.87 -11.74 0.15
CA GLY A 166 -0.47 -11.53 0.53
C GLY A 166 0.39 -12.76 0.26
N GLU A 167 -0.06 -13.93 0.71
CA GLU A 167 0.65 -15.21 0.50
C GLU A 167 0.75 -15.57 -0.98
N ALA A 168 -0.31 -15.32 -1.76
CA ALA A 168 -0.31 -15.54 -3.20
C ALA A 168 0.72 -14.66 -3.94
N VAL A 169 0.81 -13.38 -3.56
CA VAL A 169 1.77 -12.43 -4.13
C VAL A 169 3.20 -12.76 -3.69
N GLU A 170 3.41 -13.21 -2.45
CA GLU A 170 4.72 -13.71 -1.98
C GLU A 170 5.18 -14.92 -2.81
N ALA A 171 4.32 -15.92 -2.99
CA ALA A 171 4.62 -17.09 -3.81
C ALA A 171 4.92 -16.71 -5.27
N TRP A 172 4.13 -15.79 -5.84
CA TRP A 172 4.34 -15.27 -7.19
C TRP A 172 5.67 -14.51 -7.31
N THR A 173 6.02 -13.70 -6.31
CA THR A 173 7.30 -12.97 -6.27
C THR A 173 8.49 -13.93 -6.22
N HIS A 174 8.40 -14.98 -5.41
CA HIS A 174 9.43 -16.00 -5.32
C HIS A 174 9.64 -16.73 -6.65
N ALA A 175 8.55 -17.14 -7.32
CA ALA A 175 8.62 -17.78 -8.63
C ALA A 175 9.33 -16.88 -9.66
N ARG A 176 9.00 -15.58 -9.69
CA ARG A 176 9.66 -14.60 -10.57
C ARG A 176 11.14 -14.40 -10.26
N GLY A 177 11.52 -14.48 -9.00
CA GLY A 177 12.91 -14.43 -8.56
C GLY A 177 13.81 -15.49 -9.23
N THR A 178 13.22 -16.59 -9.74
CA THR A 178 13.96 -17.62 -10.50
C THR A 178 14.19 -17.25 -11.97
N GLU A 179 13.44 -16.29 -12.52
CA GLU A 179 13.54 -15.84 -13.91
C GLU A 179 14.41 -14.59 -14.05
N ARG A 180 14.30 -13.67 -13.08
CA ARG A 180 15.01 -12.38 -13.04
C ARG A 180 15.23 -11.97 -11.59
N PRO A 181 16.35 -11.29 -11.27
CA PRO A 181 16.52 -10.65 -9.96
C PRO A 181 15.28 -9.85 -9.55
N THR A 182 14.59 -10.32 -8.52
CA THR A 182 13.31 -9.76 -8.05
C THR A 182 13.35 -9.64 -6.53
N ALA A 183 13.09 -8.44 -6.03
CA ALA A 183 12.98 -8.10 -4.61
C ALA A 183 11.52 -8.14 -4.13
N GLY A 184 11.37 -8.23 -2.82
CA GLY A 184 10.09 -8.12 -2.13
C GLY A 184 9.33 -9.44 -1.98
N PRO A 185 7.99 -9.39 -1.93
CA PRO A 185 7.14 -8.26 -2.30
C PRO A 185 7.10 -7.15 -1.24
N ALA A 186 7.01 -5.90 -1.68
CA ALA A 186 6.61 -4.76 -0.86
C ALA A 186 5.07 -4.74 -0.74
N LEU A 187 4.55 -5.36 0.32
CA LEU A 187 3.10 -5.51 0.53
C LEU A 187 2.53 -4.46 1.49
N PHE A 188 1.58 -3.71 0.96
CA PHE A 188 0.71 -2.78 1.68
C PHE A 188 -0.63 -3.47 1.96
N THR A 189 -0.58 -4.49 2.83
CA THR A 189 -1.76 -5.27 3.22
C THR A 189 -2.67 -4.44 4.12
N CYS A 190 -3.79 -4.00 3.56
CA CYS A 190 -4.82 -3.27 4.29
C CYS A 190 -5.56 -4.23 5.23
N ARG A 191 -5.35 -4.08 6.54
CA ARG A 191 -6.04 -4.86 7.57
C ARG A 191 -6.96 -3.97 8.39
N HIS A 192 -8.18 -4.44 8.64
CA HIS A 192 -9.12 -3.73 9.50
C HIS A 192 -8.62 -3.73 10.96
N VAL A 193 -8.41 -2.55 11.53
CA VAL A 193 -7.86 -2.39 12.89
C VAL A 193 -8.94 -2.05 13.89
N ALA A 194 -9.79 -1.06 13.60
CA ALA A 194 -10.89 -0.67 14.46
C ALA A 194 -12.07 -0.21 13.62
N TYR A 195 -13.28 -0.65 13.98
CA TYR A 195 -14.55 -0.22 13.38
C TYR A 195 -14.57 -0.17 11.85
N GLY A 196 -13.99 -1.21 11.24
CA GLY A 196 -13.97 -1.33 9.78
C GLY A 196 -12.97 -0.40 9.08
N VAL A 197 -12.10 0.30 9.81
CA VAL A 197 -11.02 1.10 9.21
C VAL A 197 -9.84 0.19 8.88
N GLY A 198 -9.61 0.01 7.58
CA GLY A 198 -8.45 -0.69 7.03
C GLY A 198 -7.22 0.20 6.99
N MET A 199 -6.06 -0.34 7.41
CA MET A 199 -4.79 0.38 7.39
C MET A 199 -3.61 -0.58 7.23
N TYR A 200 -2.45 -0.04 6.86
CA TYR A 200 -1.18 -0.76 6.84
C TYR A 200 -0.08 0.05 7.55
N PRO A 201 0.94 -0.60 8.12
CA PRO A 201 2.04 0.10 8.77
C PRO A 201 2.87 0.89 7.76
N ALA A 202 3.21 2.14 8.09
CA ALA A 202 4.13 2.98 7.31
C ALA A 202 5.50 2.30 7.12
N ALA A 203 5.93 1.50 8.11
CA ALA A 203 7.17 0.74 8.08
C ALA A 203 7.35 -0.14 6.83
N ARG A 204 6.24 -0.62 6.22
CA ARG A 204 6.28 -1.45 5.02
C ARG A 204 6.89 -0.74 3.80
N ALA A 205 6.78 0.59 3.74
CA ALA A 205 7.40 1.36 2.67
C ALA A 205 8.92 1.26 2.72
N PHE A 206 9.49 1.47 3.92
CA PHE A 206 10.93 1.35 4.14
C PHE A 206 11.41 -0.09 3.91
N GLU A 207 10.71 -1.10 4.45
CA GLU A 207 11.09 -2.51 4.24
C GLU A 207 11.12 -2.90 2.77
N GLY A 208 10.12 -2.45 1.99
CA GLY A 208 10.08 -2.67 0.54
C GLY A 208 11.24 -1.99 -0.19
N PHE A 209 11.58 -0.76 0.20
CA PHE A 209 12.71 -0.03 -0.38
C PHE A 209 14.05 -0.66 0.00
N ASP A 210 14.24 -1.02 1.27
CA ASP A 210 15.44 -1.68 1.78
C ASP A 210 15.69 -3.00 1.03
N ALA A 211 14.63 -3.79 0.78
CA ALA A 211 14.71 -5.03 0.00
C ALA A 211 15.12 -4.78 -1.46
N LEU A 212 14.59 -3.72 -2.10
CA LEU A 212 15.00 -3.33 -3.45
C LEU A 212 16.46 -2.90 -3.48
N VAL A 213 16.91 -2.10 -2.51
CA VAL A 213 18.32 -1.68 -2.39
C VAL A 213 19.24 -2.89 -2.29
N ALA A 214 18.97 -3.80 -1.36
CA ALA A 214 19.78 -5.00 -1.16
C ALA A 214 19.87 -5.85 -2.45
N GLN A 215 18.75 -6.03 -3.16
CA GLN A 215 18.73 -6.80 -4.39
C GLN A 215 19.51 -6.12 -5.53
N VAL A 216 19.34 -4.81 -5.71
CA VAL A 216 20.05 -4.05 -6.75
C VAL A 216 21.55 -4.03 -6.48
N GLU A 217 21.98 -3.91 -5.22
CA GLU A 217 23.39 -3.99 -4.84
C GLU A 217 24.00 -5.36 -5.09
N ALA A 218 23.24 -6.43 -4.84
CA ALA A 218 23.70 -7.80 -5.07
C ALA A 218 23.79 -8.19 -6.56
N THR A 219 22.92 -7.63 -7.40
CA THR A 219 22.70 -8.15 -8.77
C THR A 219 22.88 -7.12 -9.88
N GLY A 220 23.11 -5.86 -9.54
CA GLY A 220 23.26 -4.76 -10.51
C GLY A 220 21.93 -4.29 -11.12
N SER A 221 20.85 -5.06 -11.07
CA SER A 221 19.52 -4.66 -11.52
C SER A 221 18.46 -5.49 -10.82
N ALA A 222 17.27 -4.94 -10.56
CA ALA A 222 16.20 -5.71 -9.93
C ALA A 222 14.82 -5.19 -10.33
N ASP A 223 13.86 -6.11 -10.36
CA ASP A 223 12.44 -5.78 -10.24
C ASP A 223 12.06 -5.78 -8.76
N LEU A 224 11.11 -4.93 -8.35
CA LEU A 224 10.42 -5.01 -7.07
C LEU A 224 8.94 -5.23 -7.34
N VAL A 225 8.40 -6.26 -6.70
CA VAL A 225 6.94 -6.46 -6.66
C VAL A 225 6.35 -5.53 -5.60
N VAL A 226 5.38 -4.72 -6.00
CA VAL A 226 4.63 -3.84 -5.09
C VAL A 226 3.16 -4.25 -5.11
N GLY A 227 2.60 -4.55 -3.94
CA GLY A 227 1.20 -4.96 -3.82
C GLY A 227 0.44 -4.06 -2.86
N SER A 228 -0.67 -3.47 -3.31
CA SER A 228 -1.70 -2.94 -2.41
C SER A 228 -2.81 -3.97 -2.34
N VAL A 229 -2.90 -4.68 -1.22
CA VAL A 229 -3.70 -5.91 -1.12
C VAL A 229 -4.58 -5.91 0.11
N SER A 230 -5.70 -6.61 0.02
CA SER A 230 -6.46 -7.10 1.16
C SER A 230 -6.25 -8.61 1.27
N ALA A 231 -7.07 -9.36 2.00
CA ALA A 231 -7.05 -10.83 1.96
C ALA A 231 -7.61 -11.37 0.63
N CYS A 232 -8.55 -10.66 0.01
CA CYS A 232 -9.29 -11.15 -1.16
C CYS A 232 -8.86 -10.50 -2.49
N HIS A 233 -8.45 -9.23 -2.46
CA HIS A 233 -8.19 -8.40 -3.65
C HIS A 233 -6.78 -7.83 -3.64
N GLY A 234 -6.25 -7.54 -4.82
CA GLY A 234 -4.95 -6.91 -4.94
C GLY A 234 -4.82 -6.08 -6.20
N ALA A 235 -4.04 -5.01 -6.10
CA ALA A 235 -3.46 -4.32 -7.23
C ALA A 235 -1.93 -4.52 -7.15
N ILE A 236 -1.34 -5.06 -8.21
CA ILE A 236 0.05 -5.51 -8.24
C ILE A 236 0.79 -4.72 -9.32
N GLY A 237 1.83 -4.01 -8.90
CA GLY A 237 2.74 -3.27 -9.78
C GLY A 237 4.16 -3.83 -9.72
N LEU A 238 4.96 -3.49 -10.73
CA LEU A 238 6.39 -3.75 -10.75
C LEU A 238 7.16 -2.45 -10.93
N ILE A 239 8.17 -2.25 -10.09
CA ILE A 239 9.18 -1.21 -10.27
C ILE A 239 10.47 -1.89 -10.75
N ARG A 240 11.09 -1.38 -11.81
CA ARG A 240 12.37 -1.87 -12.30
C ARG A 240 13.45 -0.83 -12.09
N VAL A 241 14.60 -1.30 -11.61
CA VAL A 241 15.86 -0.55 -11.54
C VAL A 241 16.90 -1.29 -12.38
N ALA A 242 17.46 -0.63 -13.39
CA ALA A 242 18.49 -1.18 -14.27
C ALA A 242 19.54 -0.14 -14.66
N GLU A 243 20.69 -0.57 -15.18
CA GLU A 243 21.66 0.35 -15.79
C GLU A 243 21.07 1.00 -17.04
N GLN A 244 21.39 2.28 -17.27
CA GLN A 244 20.96 2.98 -18.49
C GLN A 244 21.49 2.30 -19.75
N GLY A 245 20.62 2.05 -20.73
CA GLY A 245 21.00 1.47 -22.03
C GLY A 245 20.99 -0.06 -22.09
N VAL A 246 20.69 -0.77 -21.01
CA VAL A 246 20.41 -2.21 -21.06
C VAL A 246 18.96 -2.40 -21.52
N ALA A 247 18.74 -2.33 -22.83
CA ALA A 247 17.49 -2.77 -23.43
C ALA A 247 17.26 -4.24 -23.05
N SER A 248 16.23 -4.49 -22.24
CA SER A 248 15.83 -5.84 -21.81
C SER A 248 15.46 -6.67 -23.04
N ALA A 249 16.36 -7.57 -23.47
CA ALA A 249 16.16 -8.53 -24.57
C ALA A 249 15.07 -9.60 -24.31
N VAL A 250 14.16 -9.35 -23.36
CA VAL A 250 13.15 -10.29 -22.88
C VAL A 250 11.73 -9.91 -23.34
N GLU A 251 11.52 -8.75 -23.98
CA GLU A 251 10.17 -8.31 -24.41
C GLU A 251 9.70 -8.91 -25.76
N ALA A 252 10.28 -10.01 -26.25
CA ALA A 252 9.95 -10.59 -27.55
C ALA A 252 9.75 -12.12 -27.58
N ARG A 253 9.33 -12.75 -26.47
CA ARG A 253 8.90 -14.16 -26.48
C ARG A 253 7.61 -14.37 -25.70
#